data_AF-A0A7H1N288-F1
#
_entry.id   AF-A0A7H1N288-F1
#
_cell.length_a   1.000
_cell.length_b   1.000
_cell.length_c   1.000
_cell.angle_alpha   90.00
_cell.angle_beta   90.00
_cell.angle_gamma   90.00
#
_symmetry.space_group_name_H-M   'P 1'
#
loop_
_entity.id
_entity.type
_entity.pdbx_description
1 polymer ?
#
loop_
_entity_poly.entity_id
_entity_poly.type
_entity_poly.pdbx_seq_one_letter_code
_entity_poly.pdbx_strand_id
1 'polypeptide(L)'
;MLKKGLIAAALSVALVLTACQNPPVNNIVDMPLDAPPGVTLDQVRQAIMFAGNKRGWQMRQEVPGKIIATHQRSGHMAVVDILYTTTTLSILYYESASLQFDAKNNTVHPTYNRWVDFLAQDIQANAAALASDSGTGMVPVTPPAPAPAPAPAGVAPDATEAQPSDPVAVPDASTPVPATESPPSAAPTQL
;
A
#
# COMPACT_ATOMS: atom_id res chain seq x y z
N MET A 1 5.44 69.80 31.00
CA MET A 1 6.32 68.86 31.72
C MET A 1 5.64 67.50 31.83
N LEU A 2 6.02 66.49 31.04
CA LEU A 2 5.56 65.11 31.25
C LEU A 2 6.54 64.06 30.70
N LYS A 3 7.42 63.64 31.61
CA LYS A 3 7.96 62.30 31.89
C LYS A 3 8.25 61.34 30.72
N LYS A 4 9.55 61.10 30.55
CA LYS A 4 10.20 59.96 29.87
C LYS A 4 9.54 58.63 30.26
N GLY A 5 9.06 57.87 29.29
CA GLY A 5 8.44 56.55 29.46
C GLY A 5 9.05 55.53 28.52
N LEU A 6 10.04 54.80 29.06
CA LEU A 6 10.55 53.47 28.75
C LEU A 6 10.53 52.88 27.32
N ILE A 7 11.73 52.42 26.98
CA ILE A 7 12.18 51.57 25.89
C ILE A 7 11.48 50.20 25.89
N ALA A 8 11.11 49.78 24.68
CA ALA A 8 11.10 48.44 24.10
C ALA A 8 10.82 47.21 24.98
N ALA A 9 9.82 46.41 24.57
CA ALA A 9 10.08 45.10 23.95
C ALA A 9 8.72 44.47 23.58
N ALA A 10 8.27 44.67 22.34
CA ALA A 10 7.23 43.84 21.76
C ALA A 10 7.85 42.48 21.41
N LEU A 11 7.90 41.57 22.39
CA LEU A 11 8.35 40.20 22.16
C LEU A 11 7.16 39.41 21.58
N SER A 12 6.95 39.58 20.27
CA SER A 12 6.00 38.78 19.51
C SER A 12 6.48 37.33 19.51
N VAL A 13 5.95 36.51 20.40
CA VAL A 13 6.15 35.06 20.40
C VAL A 13 5.41 34.51 19.17
N ALA A 14 6.14 34.36 18.07
CA ALA A 14 5.66 33.65 16.89
C ALA A 14 5.60 32.15 17.23
N LEU A 15 4.42 31.69 17.66
CA LEU A 15 4.15 30.27 17.85
C LEU A 15 4.04 29.61 16.47
N VAL A 16 5.13 29.00 16.00
CA VAL A 16 5.11 28.22 14.77
C VAL A 16 4.37 26.91 15.05
N LEU A 17 3.09 26.86 14.68
CA LEU A 17 2.32 25.62 14.65
C LEU A 17 2.81 24.80 13.45
N THR A 18 3.71 23.84 13.69
CA THR A 18 4.01 22.82 12.67
C THR A 18 2.80 21.90 12.56
N ALA A 19 2.02 22.07 11.50
CA ALA A 19 0.97 21.13 11.14
C ALA A 19 1.62 19.78 10.81
N CYS A 20 1.27 18.73 11.54
CA CYS A 20 1.62 17.35 11.21
C CYS A 20 0.87 16.95 9.95
N GLN A 21 1.42 17.27 8.79
CA GLN A 21 0.85 16.93 7.48
C GLN A 21 1.49 15.66 6.94
N ASN A 22 0.69 14.85 6.25
CA ASN A 22 1.20 13.70 5.51
C ASN A 22 2.09 14.20 4.35
N PRO A 23 3.28 13.62 4.15
CA PRO A 23 4.14 13.97 3.04
C PRO A 23 3.52 13.53 1.70
N PRO A 24 3.98 14.11 0.58
CA PRO A 24 3.64 13.60 -0.74
C PRO A 24 4.12 12.16 -0.91
N VAL A 25 3.43 11.40 -1.77
CA VAL A 25 3.83 10.05 -2.15
C VAL A 25 5.21 10.08 -2.80
N ASN A 26 6.14 9.27 -2.28
CA ASN A 26 7.47 9.12 -2.86
C ASN A 26 7.44 8.12 -4.02
N ASN A 27 7.56 8.63 -5.24
CA ASN A 27 7.81 7.84 -6.43
C ASN A 27 9.27 8.03 -6.84
N ILE A 28 10.01 6.94 -6.94
CA ILE A 28 11.35 6.94 -7.49
C ILE A 28 11.21 6.69 -8.98
N VAL A 29 11.70 7.62 -9.80
CA VAL A 29 11.55 7.57 -11.25
C VAL A 29 12.92 7.67 -11.89
N ASP A 30 13.24 6.70 -12.74
CA ASP A 30 14.45 6.64 -13.57
C ASP A 30 15.75 6.87 -12.77
N MET A 31 15.79 6.36 -11.54
CA MET A 31 16.98 6.41 -10.71
C MET A 31 18.07 5.55 -11.36
N PRO A 32 19.32 6.04 -11.50
CA PRO A 32 20.44 5.23 -11.96
C PRO A 32 20.63 4.02 -11.05
N LEU A 33 20.71 2.83 -11.63
CA LEU A 33 20.99 1.60 -10.92
C LEU A 33 22.51 1.41 -10.86
N ASP A 34 23.04 1.18 -9.66
CA ASP A 34 24.47 0.98 -9.40
C ASP A 34 24.97 -0.41 -9.84
N ALA A 35 24.42 -0.96 -10.92
CA ALA A 35 24.83 -2.24 -11.46
C ALA A 35 26.11 -2.10 -12.32
N PRO A 36 27.03 -3.08 -12.26
CA PRO A 36 28.22 -3.08 -13.09
C PRO A 36 27.87 -3.26 -14.58
N PRO A 37 28.76 -2.83 -15.49
CA PRO A 37 28.54 -3.03 -16.92
C PRO A 37 28.51 -4.53 -17.28
N GLY A 38 27.71 -4.88 -18.28
CA GLY A 38 27.62 -6.27 -18.77
C GLY A 38 26.67 -7.18 -17.99
N VAL A 39 25.98 -6.67 -16.96
CA VAL A 39 24.90 -7.43 -16.32
C VAL A 39 23.73 -7.64 -17.27
N THR A 40 23.10 -8.80 -17.14
CA THR A 40 21.87 -9.13 -17.85
C THR A 40 20.65 -8.63 -17.09
N LEU A 41 19.53 -8.43 -17.80
CA LEU A 41 18.26 -8.07 -17.19
C LEU A 41 17.81 -9.11 -16.14
N ASP A 42 18.14 -10.39 -16.34
CA ASP A 42 17.79 -11.46 -15.40
C ASP A 42 18.61 -11.42 -14.11
N GLN A 43 19.89 -11.08 -14.17
CA GLN A 43 20.72 -10.87 -12.98
C GLN A 43 20.20 -9.69 -12.14
N VAL A 44 19.84 -8.59 -12.79
CA VAL A 44 19.23 -7.45 -12.10
C VAL A 44 17.89 -7.84 -11.47
N ARG A 45 17.05 -8.58 -12.21
CA ARG A 45 15.80 -9.12 -11.66
C ARG A 45 16.03 -9.96 -10.41
N GLN A 46 16.99 -10.88 -10.45
CA GLN A 46 17.33 -11.73 -9.31
C GLN A 46 17.80 -10.90 -8.11
N ALA A 47 18.65 -9.90 -8.32
CA ALA A 47 19.09 -8.98 -7.26
C ALA A 47 17.91 -8.22 -6.64
N ILE A 48 16.99 -7.69 -7.46
CA ILE A 48 15.78 -6.97 -7.00
C ILE A 48 14.89 -7.91 -6.18
N MET A 49 14.62 -9.11 -6.69
CA MET A 49 13.78 -10.08 -5.98
C MET A 49 14.41 -10.48 -4.65
N PHE A 50 15.72 -10.73 -4.61
CA PHE A 50 16.42 -11.07 -3.38
C PHE A 50 16.38 -9.93 -2.35
N ALA A 51 16.67 -8.70 -2.78
CA ALA A 51 16.60 -7.50 -1.94
C ALA A 51 15.20 -7.31 -1.32
N GLY A 52 14.16 -7.36 -2.16
CA GLY A 52 12.78 -7.22 -1.72
C GLY A 52 12.35 -8.32 -0.73
N ASN A 53 12.59 -9.58 -1.08
CA ASN A 53 12.24 -10.72 -0.22
C ASN A 53 12.95 -10.65 1.14
N LYS A 54 14.24 -10.29 1.15
CA LYS A 54 15.02 -10.12 2.40
C LYS A 54 14.42 -9.04 3.31
N ARG A 55 13.84 -7.99 2.73
CA ARG A 55 13.16 -6.91 3.45
C ARG A 55 11.70 -7.20 3.77
N GLY A 56 11.19 -8.39 3.41
CA GLY A 56 9.81 -8.82 3.69
C GLY A 56 8.78 -8.38 2.66
N TRP A 57 9.22 -7.92 1.48
CA TRP A 57 8.35 -7.69 0.34
C TRP A 57 8.05 -9.00 -0.37
N GLN A 58 6.79 -9.21 -0.73
CA GLN A 58 6.37 -10.28 -1.61
C GLN A 58 6.55 -9.81 -3.06
N MET A 59 7.49 -10.44 -3.75
CA MET A 59 7.93 -10.03 -5.09
C MET A 59 7.30 -10.93 -6.15
N ARG A 60 6.61 -10.34 -7.14
CA ARG A 60 6.04 -11.07 -8.27
C ARG A 60 6.42 -10.39 -9.57
N GLN A 61 7.15 -11.10 -10.43
CA GLN A 61 7.37 -10.62 -11.78
C GLN A 61 6.08 -10.74 -12.59
N GLU A 62 5.64 -9.63 -13.19
CA GLU A 62 4.49 -9.62 -14.09
C GLU A 62 4.94 -9.83 -15.53
N VAL A 63 5.93 -9.05 -15.95
CA VAL A 63 6.60 -9.15 -17.26
C VAL A 63 8.10 -8.87 -17.12
N PRO A 64 8.95 -9.24 -18.09
CA PRO A 64 10.34 -8.80 -18.11
C PRO A 64 10.45 -7.27 -17.96
N GLY A 65 11.22 -6.81 -16.97
CA GLY A 65 11.39 -5.37 -16.68
C GLY A 65 10.32 -4.78 -15.74
N LYS A 66 9.33 -5.56 -15.27
CA LYS A 66 8.33 -5.13 -14.29
C LYS A 66 8.09 -6.17 -13.19
N ILE A 67 8.22 -5.74 -11.95
CA ILE A 67 7.89 -6.52 -10.75
C ILE A 67 6.84 -5.77 -9.94
N ILE A 68 5.80 -6.48 -9.52
CA ILE A 68 4.88 -6.02 -8.50
C ILE A 68 5.42 -6.45 -7.14
N ALA A 69 5.57 -5.51 -6.21
CA ALA A 69 6.02 -5.78 -4.87
C ALA A 69 4.95 -5.39 -3.85
N THR A 70 4.59 -6.31 -2.96
CA THR A 70 3.62 -6.08 -1.89
C THR A 70 4.29 -6.20 -0.54
N HIS A 71 4.13 -5.20 0.31
CA HIS A 71 4.59 -5.22 1.70
C HIS A 71 3.40 -5.14 2.64
N GLN A 72 3.31 -6.08 3.59
CA GLN A 72 2.28 -6.10 4.61
C GLN A 72 2.92 -6.18 5.99
N ARG A 73 2.58 -5.23 6.86
CA ARG A 73 3.08 -5.20 8.24
C ARG A 73 2.05 -4.60 9.17
N SER A 74 1.66 -5.37 10.20
CA SER A 74 0.79 -4.89 11.29
C SER A 74 -0.51 -4.21 10.82
N GLY A 75 -1.18 -4.77 9.80
CA GLY A 75 -2.44 -4.22 9.26
C GLY A 75 -2.28 -3.09 8.25
N HIS A 76 -1.05 -2.68 7.94
CA HIS A 76 -0.73 -1.76 6.86
C HIS A 76 -0.26 -2.55 5.63
N MET A 77 -0.67 -2.11 4.44
CA MET A 77 -0.31 -2.74 3.17
C MET A 77 0.10 -1.69 2.15
N ALA A 78 1.18 -1.95 1.42
CA ALA A 78 1.60 -1.17 0.26
C ALA A 78 1.87 -2.09 -0.94
N VAL A 79 1.44 -1.69 -2.12
CA VAL A 79 1.79 -2.27 -3.41
C VAL A 79 2.52 -1.24 -4.24
N VAL A 80 3.65 -1.63 -4.83
CA VAL A 80 4.44 -0.79 -5.73
C VAL A 80 4.74 -1.52 -7.03
N ASP A 81 4.80 -0.75 -8.10
CA ASP A 81 5.32 -1.15 -9.40
C ASP A 81 6.82 -0.86 -9.43
N ILE A 82 7.64 -1.90 -9.59
CA ILE A 82 9.07 -1.79 -9.77
C ILE A 82 9.39 -1.99 -11.25
N LEU A 83 9.72 -0.91 -11.94
CA LEU A 83 10.20 -0.94 -13.32
C LEU A 83 11.73 -0.91 -13.29
N TYR A 84 12.36 -1.78 -14.08
CA TYR A 84 13.81 -1.88 -14.07
C TYR A 84 14.38 -2.20 -15.44
N THR A 85 15.57 -1.67 -15.67
CA THR A 85 16.44 -2.02 -16.79
C THR A 85 17.79 -2.47 -16.23
N THR A 86 18.79 -2.68 -17.08
CA THR A 86 20.16 -2.93 -16.62
C THR A 86 20.82 -1.71 -15.98
N THR A 87 20.25 -0.51 -16.15
CA THR A 87 20.86 0.76 -15.73
C THR A 87 19.94 1.70 -14.96
N THR A 88 18.64 1.42 -14.91
CA THR A 88 17.65 2.29 -14.27
C THR A 88 16.66 1.50 -13.41
N LEU A 89 16.16 2.16 -12.38
CA LEU A 89 15.16 1.66 -11.46
C LEU A 89 14.10 2.73 -11.20
N SER A 90 12.84 2.33 -11.29
CA SER A 90 11.70 3.12 -10.84
C SER A 90 10.87 2.31 -9.85
N ILE A 91 10.44 2.94 -8.76
CA ILE A 91 9.52 2.38 -7.77
C ILE A 91 8.34 3.33 -7.69
N LEU A 92 7.20 2.89 -8.21
CA LEU A 92 6.00 3.69 -8.36
C LEU A 92 4.92 3.18 -7.42
N TYR A 93 4.22 4.11 -6.78
CA TYR A 93 3.03 3.79 -6.02
C TYR A 93 1.97 3.14 -6.92
N TYR A 94 1.45 2.01 -6.49
CA TYR A 94 0.33 1.33 -7.15
C TYR A 94 -0.92 1.38 -6.27
N GLU A 95 -0.82 0.87 -5.04
CA GLU A 95 -1.96 0.79 -4.12
C GLU A 95 -1.49 0.78 -2.66
N SER A 96 -2.34 1.18 -1.72
CA SER A 96 -2.09 0.99 -0.29
C SER A 96 -3.37 0.84 0.52
N ALA A 97 -3.27 0.16 1.66
CA ALA A 97 -4.33 0.08 2.67
C ALA A 97 -3.80 0.50 4.04
N SER A 98 -4.66 1.16 4.82
CA SER A 98 -4.35 1.68 6.16
C SER A 98 -3.14 2.64 6.22
N LEU A 99 -2.82 3.33 5.12
CA LEU A 99 -1.70 4.29 5.02
C LEU A 99 -2.16 5.73 4.77
N GLN A 100 -3.45 6.02 5.01
CA GLN A 100 -4.07 7.34 4.82
C GLN A 100 -3.68 7.99 3.48
N PHE A 101 -3.77 7.23 2.39
CA PHE A 101 -3.56 7.79 1.06
C PHE A 101 -4.67 8.77 0.72
N ASP A 102 -4.29 10.00 0.38
CA ASP A 102 -5.18 11.05 -0.11
C ASP A 102 -4.89 11.31 -1.58
N ALA A 103 -5.79 10.86 -2.45
CA ALA A 103 -5.65 11.02 -3.89
C ALA A 103 -5.75 12.50 -4.36
N LYS A 104 -6.44 13.38 -3.61
CA LYS A 104 -6.59 14.80 -3.99
C LYS A 104 -5.30 15.56 -3.76
N ASN A 105 -4.62 15.27 -2.65
CA ASN A 105 -3.37 15.92 -2.26
C ASN A 105 -2.13 15.11 -2.66
N ASN A 106 -2.32 13.89 -3.16
CA ASN A 106 -1.26 12.91 -3.45
C ASN A 106 -0.31 12.72 -2.26
N THR A 107 -0.88 12.55 -1.06
CA THR A 107 -0.14 12.34 0.19
C THR A 107 -0.39 10.97 0.77
N VAL A 108 0.55 10.49 1.60
CA VAL A 108 0.51 9.17 2.23
C VAL A 108 1.23 9.22 3.57
N HIS A 109 0.91 8.29 4.46
CA HIS A 109 1.60 8.18 5.74
C HIS A 109 3.13 8.03 5.54
N PRO A 110 3.97 8.70 6.35
CA PRO A 110 5.44 8.65 6.22
C PRO A 110 6.05 7.24 6.22
N THR A 111 5.36 6.27 6.82
CA THR A 111 5.76 4.85 6.81
C THR A 111 5.91 4.30 5.40
N TYR A 112 5.03 4.68 4.46
CA TYR A 112 5.14 4.25 3.07
C TYR A 112 6.45 4.70 2.45
N ASN A 113 6.74 6.01 2.51
CA ASN A 113 7.96 6.59 1.93
C ASN A 113 9.20 5.92 2.52
N ARG A 114 9.21 5.69 3.84
CA ARG A 114 10.30 4.98 4.52
C ARG A 114 10.49 3.56 3.98
N TRP A 115 9.41 2.82 3.72
CA TRP A 115 9.51 1.48 3.15
C TRP A 115 10.06 1.50 1.72
N VAL A 116 9.64 2.47 0.90
CA VAL A 116 10.15 2.67 -0.46
C VAL A 116 11.63 3.03 -0.45
N ASP A 117 12.06 3.96 0.41
CA ASP A 117 13.46 4.36 0.54
C ASP A 117 14.35 3.17 0.92
N PHE A 118 13.90 2.38 1.90
CA PHE A 118 14.61 1.19 2.33
C PHE A 118 14.63 0.09 1.26
N LEU A 119 13.54 -0.09 0.50
CA LEU A 119 13.55 -1.02 -0.62
C LEU A 119 14.55 -0.59 -1.69
N ALA A 120 14.56 0.69 -2.06
CA ALA A 120 15.48 1.23 -3.06
C ALA A 120 16.96 1.09 -2.62
N GLN A 121 17.28 1.39 -1.37
CA GLN A 121 18.62 1.23 -0.81
C GLN A 121 19.10 -0.23 -0.87
N ASP A 122 18.25 -1.19 -0.51
CA ASP A 122 18.61 -2.61 -0.56
C ASP A 122 18.77 -3.08 -2.01
N ILE A 123 17.94 -2.60 -2.94
CA ILE A 123 18.08 -2.92 -4.37
C ILE A 123 19.42 -2.40 -4.89
N GLN A 124 19.78 -1.14 -4.61
CA GLN A 124 21.06 -0.57 -5.03
C GLN A 124 22.24 -1.39 -4.50
N ALA A 125 22.20 -1.75 -3.20
CA ALA A 125 23.26 -2.54 -2.59
C ALA A 125 23.41 -3.93 -3.24
N ASN A 126 22.32 -4.60 -3.60
CA ASN A 126 22.37 -5.91 -4.25
C ASN A 126 22.75 -5.81 -5.73
N ALA A 127 22.32 -4.77 -6.43
CA ALA A 127 22.71 -4.53 -7.82
C ALA A 127 24.22 -4.24 -7.94
N ALA A 128 24.78 -3.44 -7.03
CA ALA A 128 26.21 -3.18 -6.96
C ALA A 128 27.05 -4.44 -6.69
N ALA A 129 26.50 -5.40 -5.94
CA ALA A 129 27.17 -6.66 -5.64
C ALA A 129 27.22 -7.66 -6.81
N LEU A 130 26.49 -7.43 -7.91
CA LEU A 130 26.46 -8.33 -9.08
C LEU A 130 27.83 -8.50 -9.76
N ALA A 131 28.78 -7.58 -9.54
CA ALA A 131 30.14 -7.64 -10.11
C ALA A 131 31.00 -8.75 -9.49
N SER A 132 30.67 -9.17 -8.27
CA SER A 132 31.54 -10.05 -7.48
C SER A 132 31.36 -11.54 -7.78
N ASP A 133 30.39 -11.93 -8.60
CA ASP A 133 30.00 -13.34 -8.84
C ASP A 133 30.51 -13.92 -10.18
N SER A 134 31.46 -13.25 -10.85
CA SER A 134 31.93 -13.67 -12.19
C SER A 134 32.90 -14.87 -12.19
N GLY A 135 33.00 -15.64 -11.11
CA GLY A 135 33.98 -16.72 -11.04
C GLY A 135 33.73 -17.75 -9.96
N THR A 136 33.30 -18.93 -10.40
CA THR A 136 33.37 -20.23 -9.71
C THR A 136 32.19 -20.57 -8.82
N GLY A 137 31.42 -21.55 -9.29
CA GLY A 137 30.65 -22.41 -8.42
C GLY A 137 29.24 -21.90 -8.19
N MET A 138 28.31 -22.57 -8.87
CA MET A 138 26.94 -22.75 -8.42
C MET A 138 26.92 -23.17 -6.95
N VAL A 139 26.91 -22.21 -6.02
CA VAL A 139 26.22 -22.41 -4.75
C VAL A 139 24.75 -22.23 -5.09
N PRO A 140 23.91 -23.26 -4.94
CA PRO A 140 22.50 -22.99 -4.81
C PRO A 140 22.41 -22.12 -3.56
N VAL A 141 22.23 -20.82 -3.73
CA VAL A 141 21.41 -20.05 -2.80
C VAL A 141 20.08 -20.77 -2.85
N THR A 142 19.99 -21.80 -2.00
CA THR A 142 18.74 -22.45 -1.67
C THR A 142 17.91 -21.28 -1.19
N PRO A 143 16.87 -20.88 -1.93
CA PRO A 143 15.97 -19.87 -1.43
C PRO A 143 15.60 -20.34 -0.01
N PRO A 144 15.67 -19.51 1.03
CA PRO A 144 14.99 -19.87 2.27
C PRO A 144 13.59 -20.28 1.82
N ALA A 145 13.24 -21.54 2.08
CA ALA A 145 11.99 -22.13 1.61
C ALA A 145 10.90 -21.07 1.81
N PRO A 146 10.09 -20.75 0.78
CA PRO A 146 9.11 -19.69 0.88
C PRO A 146 8.37 -19.91 2.19
N ALA A 147 8.55 -18.98 3.14
CA ALA A 147 7.75 -18.98 4.34
C ALA A 147 6.31 -19.13 3.86
N PRO A 148 5.53 -20.09 4.42
CA PRO A 148 4.24 -20.44 3.88
C PRO A 148 3.49 -19.15 3.58
N ALA A 149 3.07 -19.00 2.32
CA ALA A 149 2.24 -17.89 1.91
C ALA A 149 1.17 -17.71 3.00
N PRO A 150 0.96 -16.50 3.56
CA PRO A 150 -0.23 -16.32 4.36
C PRO A 150 -1.39 -16.69 3.45
N ALA A 151 -2.14 -17.73 3.85
CA ALA A 151 -3.40 -18.08 3.23
C ALA A 151 -4.21 -16.79 3.02
N PRO A 152 -5.02 -16.68 1.96
CA PRO A 152 -5.90 -15.53 1.80
C PRO A 152 -6.77 -15.44 3.06
N ALA A 153 -6.44 -14.51 3.96
CA ALA A 153 -7.26 -14.23 5.11
C ALA A 153 -8.56 -13.70 4.56
N GLY A 154 -9.62 -14.49 4.79
CA GLY A 154 -10.92 -14.32 4.22
C GLY A 154 -11.45 -12.90 4.37
N VAL A 155 -12.17 -12.51 3.33
CA VAL A 155 -13.15 -11.44 3.31
C VAL A 155 -13.96 -11.44 4.62
N ALA A 156 -13.97 -10.30 5.31
CA ALA A 156 -15.10 -9.87 6.12
C ALA A 156 -15.17 -8.33 6.04
N PRO A 157 -16.20 -7.75 5.41
CA PRO A 157 -16.54 -6.35 5.64
C PRO A 157 -17.17 -6.25 7.04
N ASP A 158 -16.48 -5.61 7.98
CA ASP A 158 -17.15 -5.16 9.20
C ASP A 158 -17.95 -3.90 8.86
N ALA A 159 -19.22 -4.13 8.52
CA ALA A 159 -20.23 -3.10 8.48
C ALA A 159 -20.53 -2.70 9.93
N THR A 160 -19.96 -1.60 10.40
CA THR A 160 -20.51 -0.87 11.54
C THR A 160 -21.80 -0.20 11.08
N GLU A 161 -22.88 -0.97 11.08
CA GLU A 161 -24.25 -0.47 11.02
C GLU A 161 -24.71 -0.13 12.45
N ALA A 162 -25.05 1.13 12.69
CA ALA A 162 -25.59 1.60 13.94
C ALA A 162 -27.03 1.05 14.13
N GLN A 163 -27.23 0.21 15.13
CA GLN A 163 -28.56 -0.15 15.63
C GLN A 163 -28.85 0.62 16.93
N PRO A 164 -29.94 1.41 17.01
CA PRO A 164 -30.43 1.96 18.27
C PRO A 164 -31.16 0.87 19.08
N SER A 165 -30.97 0.92 20.38
CA SER A 165 -31.56 0.00 21.37
C SER A 165 -33.08 0.13 21.43
N ASP A 166 -33.78 -0.94 21.04
CA ASP A 166 -35.17 -1.19 21.44
C ASP A 166 -35.26 -1.57 22.92
N PRO A 167 -36.34 -1.16 23.62
CA PRO A 167 -36.89 -1.96 24.69
C PRO A 167 -38.33 -2.40 24.38
N VAL A 168 -38.45 -3.71 24.17
CA VAL A 168 -39.51 -4.63 24.62
C VAL A 168 -40.91 -4.05 24.88
N ALA A 169 -41.87 -4.44 24.03
CA ALA A 169 -43.23 -4.75 24.45
C ALA A 169 -43.90 -5.74 23.47
N VAL A 170 -44.09 -6.97 23.90
CA VAL A 170 -45.11 -7.90 23.37
C VAL A 170 -46.38 -7.66 24.17
N PRO A 171 -47.58 -7.71 23.55
CA PRO A 171 -48.32 -8.95 23.65
C PRO A 171 -49.16 -9.33 22.41
N ASP A 172 -49.21 -10.66 22.20
CA ASP A 172 -50.36 -11.51 21.87
C ASP A 172 -51.59 -10.89 21.16
N ALA A 173 -51.89 -11.38 19.95
CA ALA A 173 -53.27 -11.61 19.53
C ALA A 173 -53.33 -12.58 18.35
N SER A 174 -53.93 -13.73 18.64
CA SER A 174 -54.48 -14.69 17.69
C SER A 174 -55.46 -14.04 16.70
N THR A 175 -55.34 -14.25 15.38
CA THR A 175 -56.51 -14.35 14.48
C THR A 175 -56.12 -15.06 13.17
N PRO A 176 -56.97 -15.98 12.63
CA PRO A 176 -56.61 -16.86 11.53
C PRO A 176 -56.79 -16.23 10.14
N VAL A 177 -56.02 -16.80 9.20
CA VAL A 177 -56.13 -16.67 7.74
C VAL A 177 -57.52 -17.12 7.24
N PRO A 178 -58.18 -16.34 6.36
CA PRO A 178 -59.14 -16.92 5.43
C PRO A 178 -58.50 -17.11 4.06
N ALA A 179 -58.59 -18.35 3.56
CA ALA A 179 -58.47 -18.68 2.15
C ALA A 179 -59.78 -18.33 1.43
N THR A 180 -59.69 -17.70 0.26
CA THR A 180 -60.72 -17.62 -0.80
C THR A 180 -59.95 -17.24 -2.06
N GLU A 181 -59.50 -18.19 -2.88
CA GLU A 181 -60.26 -18.89 -3.93
C GLU A 181 -61.04 -17.95 -4.86
N SER A 182 -60.45 -17.61 -6.01
CA SER A 182 -61.06 -17.79 -7.35
C SER A 182 -60.26 -17.07 -8.47
N PRO A 183 -59.80 -17.78 -9.52
CA PRO A 183 -59.65 -17.26 -10.89
C PRO A 183 -61.04 -17.29 -11.59
N PRO A 184 -61.28 -16.92 -12.87
CA PRO A 184 -60.36 -16.68 -14.00
C PRO A 184 -60.72 -15.44 -14.85
N SER A 185 -59.99 -15.21 -15.95
CA SER A 185 -60.56 -15.11 -17.31
C SER A 185 -59.78 -14.16 -18.23
N ALA A 186 -59.49 -14.72 -19.40
CA ALA A 186 -58.81 -14.15 -20.54
C ALA A 186 -59.47 -12.89 -21.13
N ALA A 187 -58.66 -12.04 -21.78
CA ALA A 187 -58.77 -11.83 -23.23
C ALA A 187 -57.50 -11.13 -23.78
N PRO A 188 -56.98 -11.54 -24.95
CA PRO A 188 -56.03 -10.78 -25.76
C PRO A 188 -56.79 -9.94 -26.80
N THR A 189 -56.24 -8.82 -27.27
CA THR A 189 -56.41 -8.30 -28.65
C THR A 189 -55.53 -7.07 -28.88
N GLN A 190 -54.87 -7.07 -30.03
CA GLN A 190 -54.01 -6.02 -30.58
C GLN A 190 -54.79 -4.80 -31.10
N LEU A 191 -54.14 -3.63 -31.16
CA LEU A 191 -53.68 -2.98 -32.41
C LEU A 191 -52.69 -1.86 -32.07
#